data_AF-A0A9N8DJS0-F1
#
_entry.id   AF-A0A9N8DJS0-F1
#
_cell.length_a   1.000
_cell.length_b   1.000
_cell.length_c   1.000
_cell.angle_alpha   90.00
_cell.angle_beta   90.00
_cell.angle_gamma   90.00
#
_symmetry.space_group_name_H-M   'P 1'
#
loop_
_entity.id
_entity.type
_entity.pdbx_description
1 polymer ?
#
loop_
_entity_poly.entity_id
_entity_poly.type
_entity_poly.pdbx_seq_one_letter_code
_entity_poly.pdbx_strand_id
1 'polypeptide(L)'
;MMSAFEKYHRSYYNYNSYQPAQPAPQSEAPPKRKMEEDTEEVASFLLSLKHRSVTPEPSATASVEPYYQHYSPQPVASFAPLEQPAQKAVDKTPPALMMEDAIAMGGDIPVEGLLGDSKLVLTKDRDLVPDALFVAMAQMRPCKLTQADRVGCYKSREVGFVGMCCIHCSGQPGFGRYYPNSVRSLAQTTTSQTILKHVGNKCRFCPPHIRQAVNELQRQQAAREGMSTGRPRYGSRKIFFQRVWARLHGGPMMEEDDASSNQTPSDLESEIQSRQSSPATSDDESSLQHLPKSVKRKFGALPTQKNLKRSLAAAADEDENSASKRPRFLTN
;
A
#
# COMPACT_ATOMS: atom_id res chain seq x y z
N MET A 1 -19.82 -6.74 39.49
CA MET A 1 -19.23 -6.33 38.19
C MET A 1 -18.76 -7.50 37.31
N MET A 2 -19.04 -8.77 37.64
CA MET A 2 -18.68 -9.93 36.79
C MET A 2 -19.79 -10.38 35.80
N SER A 3 -21.02 -9.86 35.91
CA SER A 3 -22.15 -10.27 35.07
C SER A 3 -22.24 -9.58 33.69
N ALA A 4 -21.45 -8.52 33.44
CA ALA A 4 -21.45 -7.81 32.16
C ALA A 4 -20.49 -8.42 31.12
N PHE A 5 -19.53 -9.27 31.55
CA PHE A 5 -18.52 -9.86 30.66
C PHE A 5 -19.04 -11.09 29.91
N GLU A 6 -19.98 -11.85 30.50
CA GLU A 6 -20.55 -13.06 29.89
C GLU A 6 -21.57 -12.77 28.77
N LYS A 7 -22.26 -11.61 28.82
CA LYS A 7 -23.17 -11.22 27.72
C LYS A 7 -22.42 -10.80 26.45
N TYR A 8 -21.15 -10.39 26.54
CA TYR A 8 -20.36 -10.04 25.37
C TYR A 8 -19.73 -11.27 24.69
N HIS A 9 -19.47 -12.35 25.42
CA HIS A 9 -18.93 -13.60 24.86
C HIS A 9 -19.98 -14.43 24.10
N ARG A 10 -21.27 -14.36 24.48
CA ARG A 10 -22.33 -15.16 23.85
C ARG A 10 -22.77 -14.65 22.48
N SER A 11 -22.37 -13.43 22.08
CA SER A 11 -22.68 -12.86 20.77
C SER A 11 -21.67 -13.21 19.67
N TYR A 12 -20.51 -13.79 20.01
CA TYR A 12 -19.42 -14.04 19.04
C TYR A 12 -19.27 -15.50 18.58
N TYR A 13 -20.03 -16.44 19.15
CA TYR A 13 -19.96 -17.87 18.79
C TYR A 13 -21.17 -18.42 18.04
N ASN A 14 -22.11 -17.58 17.58
CA ASN A 14 -23.31 -18.07 16.87
C ASN A 14 -23.33 -17.68 15.38
N TYR A 15 -22.25 -17.93 14.66
CA TYR A 15 -22.20 -17.85 13.19
C TYR A 15 -21.34 -18.98 12.60
N ASN A 16 -21.72 -20.22 12.89
CA ASN A 16 -21.40 -21.39 12.06
C ASN A 16 -22.38 -22.52 12.39
N SER A 17 -23.68 -22.27 12.16
CA SER A 17 -24.63 -23.37 11.99
C SER A 17 -24.37 -23.97 10.62
N TYR A 18 -23.93 -25.22 10.62
CA TYR A 18 -23.88 -26.10 9.46
C TYR A 18 -25.15 -25.92 8.60
N GLN A 19 -24.98 -25.43 7.37
CA GLN A 19 -25.92 -25.74 6.30
C GLN A 19 -25.54 -27.12 5.74
N PRO A 20 -26.48 -28.07 5.66
CA PRO A 20 -26.22 -29.34 4.99
C PRO A 20 -25.87 -29.08 3.52
N ALA A 21 -24.83 -29.78 3.05
CA ALA A 21 -24.33 -29.69 1.69
C ALA A 21 -25.43 -30.02 0.68
N GLN A 22 -25.71 -29.10 -0.23
CA GLN A 22 -26.56 -29.34 -1.39
C GLN A 22 -25.82 -30.22 -2.41
N PRO A 23 -26.49 -31.19 -3.05
CA PRO A 23 -25.88 -32.06 -4.05
C PRO A 23 -25.41 -31.28 -5.28
N ALA A 24 -24.28 -31.71 -5.86
CA ALA A 24 -23.66 -31.09 -7.02
C ALA A 24 -24.55 -31.19 -8.27
N PRO A 25 -24.73 -30.11 -9.05
CA PRO A 25 -25.49 -30.17 -10.30
C PRO A 25 -24.72 -30.97 -11.36
N GLN A 26 -25.42 -31.93 -11.97
CA GLN A 26 -24.95 -32.66 -13.13
C GLN A 26 -24.83 -31.71 -14.34
N SER A 27 -23.73 -31.84 -15.07
CA SER A 27 -23.37 -30.98 -16.18
C SER A 27 -24.13 -31.37 -17.46
N GLU A 28 -25.03 -30.52 -17.93
CA GLU A 28 -25.47 -30.57 -19.32
C GLU A 28 -24.59 -29.67 -20.20
N ALA A 29 -24.29 -30.16 -21.40
CA ALA A 29 -23.38 -29.54 -22.34
C ALA A 29 -23.94 -28.22 -22.90
N PRO A 30 -23.11 -27.16 -23.02
CA PRO A 30 -23.57 -25.85 -23.47
C PRO A 30 -23.83 -25.80 -24.98
N PRO A 31 -24.82 -25.02 -25.44
CA PRO A 31 -25.06 -24.78 -26.86
C PRO A 31 -23.96 -23.88 -27.45
N LYS A 32 -23.40 -24.30 -28.59
CA LYS A 32 -22.39 -23.57 -29.37
C LYS A 32 -22.98 -22.25 -29.88
N ARG A 33 -22.64 -21.11 -29.26
CA ARG A 33 -22.91 -19.77 -29.79
C ARG A 33 -21.69 -19.27 -30.56
N LYS A 34 -21.94 -18.74 -31.77
CA LYS A 34 -20.97 -18.19 -32.71
C LYS A 34 -20.20 -17.04 -32.06
N MET A 35 -18.87 -17.09 -32.12
CA MET A 35 -17.93 -16.27 -31.36
C MET A 35 -17.18 -15.28 -32.27
N GLU A 36 -17.83 -14.82 -33.33
CA GLU A 36 -17.17 -14.11 -34.45
C GLU A 36 -17.41 -12.59 -34.45
N GLU A 37 -18.33 -12.07 -33.63
CA GLU A 37 -18.75 -10.66 -33.70
C GLU A 37 -18.02 -9.73 -32.69
N ASP A 38 -17.44 -10.27 -31.61
CA ASP A 38 -16.82 -9.46 -30.55
C ASP A 38 -15.38 -8.99 -30.86
N THR A 39 -14.75 -9.49 -31.93
CA THR A 39 -13.37 -9.11 -32.29
C THR A 39 -13.28 -7.78 -33.05
N GLU A 40 -14.33 -7.37 -33.76
CA GLU A 40 -14.31 -6.15 -34.57
C GLU A 40 -14.48 -4.88 -33.71
N GLU A 41 -15.26 -4.92 -32.63
CA GLU A 41 -15.44 -3.78 -31.74
C GLU A 41 -14.15 -3.42 -30.98
N VAL A 42 -13.36 -4.43 -30.58
CA VAL A 42 -12.08 -4.22 -29.90
C VAL A 42 -11.05 -3.59 -30.85
N ALA A 43 -11.06 -3.98 -32.13
CA ALA A 43 -10.20 -3.37 -33.14
C ALA A 43 -10.57 -1.90 -33.41
N SER A 44 -11.86 -1.59 -33.51
CA SER A 44 -12.35 -0.21 -33.70
C SER A 44 -12.02 0.72 -32.54
N PHE A 45 -12.04 0.20 -31.30
CA PHE A 45 -11.65 0.96 -30.12
C PHE A 45 -10.15 1.28 -30.09
N LEU A 46 -9.29 0.31 -30.43
CA LEU A 46 -7.84 0.52 -30.49
C LEU A 46 -7.42 1.47 -31.61
N LEU A 47 -8.12 1.46 -32.75
CA LEU A 47 -7.88 2.42 -33.83
C LEU A 47 -8.30 3.84 -33.45
N SER A 48 -9.38 4.01 -32.69
CA SER A 48 -9.83 5.32 -32.19
C SER A 48 -8.85 5.97 -31.20
N LEU A 49 -8.07 5.17 -30.47
CA LEU A 49 -7.04 5.67 -29.55
C LEU A 49 -5.80 6.24 -30.27
N LYS A 50 -5.56 5.87 -31.53
CA LYS A 50 -4.35 6.27 -32.29
C LYS A 50 -4.45 7.66 -32.93
N HIS A 51 -5.64 8.27 -32.97
CA HIS A 51 -5.86 9.59 -33.59
C HIS A 51 -5.94 10.76 -32.61
N ARG A 52 -5.77 10.55 -31.30
CA ARG A 52 -5.62 11.66 -30.34
C ARG A 52 -4.17 12.12 -30.24
N SER A 53 -3.64 12.61 -31.36
CA SER A 53 -2.46 13.46 -31.35
C SER A 53 -2.83 14.79 -30.68
N VAL A 54 -2.21 15.04 -29.53
CA VAL A 54 -2.34 16.29 -28.76
C VAL A 54 -1.78 17.43 -29.61
N THR A 55 -2.66 18.27 -30.16
CA THR A 55 -2.26 19.58 -30.69
C THR A 55 -2.02 20.53 -29.53
N PRO A 56 -0.85 21.20 -29.43
CA PRO A 56 -0.64 22.24 -28.44
C PRO A 56 -1.55 23.44 -28.77
N GLU A 57 -2.42 23.78 -27.81
CA GLU A 57 -3.30 24.95 -27.90
C GLU A 57 -2.47 26.24 -27.86
N PRO A 58 -2.74 27.23 -28.72
CA PRO A 58 -2.07 28.52 -28.65
C PRO A 58 -2.57 29.34 -27.45
N SER A 59 -1.61 29.88 -26.69
CA SER A 59 -1.81 30.76 -25.54
C SER A 59 -2.79 31.91 -25.81
N ALA A 60 -3.99 31.79 -25.25
CA ALA A 60 -4.90 32.92 -25.11
C ALA A 60 -4.45 33.81 -23.94
N THR A 61 -3.87 34.97 -24.28
CA THR A 61 -3.72 36.11 -23.39
C THR A 61 -5.09 36.63 -22.98
N ALA A 62 -5.62 36.14 -21.86
CA ALA A 62 -6.76 36.75 -21.19
C ALA A 62 -6.23 37.73 -20.14
N SER A 63 -6.47 39.02 -20.39
CA SER A 63 -6.28 40.12 -19.47
C SER A 63 -7.11 39.90 -18.20
N VAL A 64 -6.43 39.58 -17.10
CA VAL A 64 -7.03 39.58 -15.76
C VAL A 64 -7.02 41.01 -15.25
N GLU A 65 -8.20 41.62 -15.18
CA GLU A 65 -8.43 42.86 -14.45
C GLU A 65 -8.09 42.64 -12.95
N PRO A 66 -7.24 43.47 -12.34
CA PRO A 66 -6.99 43.40 -10.91
C PRO A 66 -8.14 44.11 -10.17
N TYR A 67 -9.06 43.33 -9.60
CA TYR A 67 -10.01 43.85 -8.62
C TYR A 67 -9.23 44.22 -7.34
N TYR A 68 -8.85 45.49 -7.24
CA TYR A 68 -8.26 46.07 -6.03
C TYR A 68 -9.32 46.07 -4.93
N GLN A 69 -9.25 45.06 -4.06
CA GLN A 69 -10.00 45.06 -2.82
C GLN A 69 -9.30 46.02 -1.86
N HIS A 70 -9.88 47.22 -1.72
CA HIS A 70 -9.50 48.24 -0.75
C HIS A 70 -9.49 47.64 0.67
N TYR A 71 -8.30 47.28 1.17
CA TYR A 71 -8.10 47.06 2.60
C TYR A 71 -7.85 48.40 3.26
N SER A 72 -8.76 48.77 4.16
CA SER A 72 -8.63 49.93 5.03
C SER A 72 -7.47 49.71 6.01
N PRO A 73 -6.46 50.60 6.05
CA PRO A 73 -5.33 50.45 6.96
C PRO A 73 -5.78 50.68 8.40
N GLN A 74 -5.73 49.62 9.21
CA GLN A 74 -5.85 49.73 10.66
C GLN A 74 -4.57 50.39 11.23
N PRO A 75 -4.70 51.30 12.21
CA PRO A 75 -3.55 51.97 12.80
C PRO A 75 -2.68 50.94 13.55
N VAL A 76 -1.47 50.73 13.03
CA VAL A 76 -0.42 49.98 13.72
C VAL A 76 -0.02 50.75 14.97
N ALA A 77 -0.27 50.15 16.12
CA ALA A 77 0.24 50.66 17.39
C ALA A 77 1.77 50.67 17.33
N SER A 78 2.34 51.85 17.55
CA SER A 78 3.77 52.11 17.67
C SER A 78 4.32 51.30 18.84
N PHE A 79 5.00 50.19 18.55
CA PHE A 79 5.76 49.44 19.54
C PHE A 79 7.11 50.12 19.72
N ALA A 80 7.32 50.67 20.91
CA ALA A 80 8.59 51.25 21.33
C ALA A 80 9.73 50.19 21.24
N PRO A 81 10.95 50.60 20.85
CA PRO A 81 12.09 49.69 20.84
C PRO A 81 12.45 49.33 22.29
N LEU A 82 12.24 48.07 22.67
CA LEU A 82 12.76 47.56 23.93
C LEU A 82 14.25 47.28 23.73
N GLU A 83 15.09 48.06 24.38
CA GLU A 83 16.54 47.83 24.46
C GLU A 83 16.82 46.41 24.95
N GLN A 84 17.51 45.63 24.11
CA GLN A 84 18.02 44.33 24.50
C GLN A 84 19.38 44.52 25.19
N PRO A 85 19.58 43.99 26.42
CA PRO A 85 20.86 44.03 27.07
C PRO A 85 21.86 43.14 26.31
N ALA A 86 23.04 43.68 26.06
CA ALA A 86 24.17 43.04 25.38
C ALA A 86 24.44 41.63 25.96
N GLN A 87 24.05 40.61 25.22
CA GLN A 87 24.35 39.23 25.55
C GLN A 87 25.80 38.93 25.15
N LYS A 88 26.64 38.67 26.16
CA LYS A 88 28.02 38.20 25.99
C LYS A 88 28.04 36.94 25.11
N ALA A 89 28.83 37.00 24.05
CA ALA A 89 29.14 35.87 23.19
C ALA A 89 29.77 34.74 24.03
N VAL A 90 28.99 33.69 24.28
CA VAL A 90 29.50 32.41 24.77
C VAL A 90 29.60 31.52 23.54
N ASP A 91 30.82 31.13 23.19
CA ASP A 91 31.13 30.14 22.16
C ASP A 91 30.39 28.84 22.45
N LYS A 92 29.18 28.72 21.87
CA LYS A 92 28.43 27.49 21.80
C LYS A 92 28.75 26.86 20.46
N THR A 93 29.90 26.18 20.39
CA THR A 93 30.15 25.23 19.31
C THR A 93 29.03 24.19 19.35
N PRO A 94 28.15 24.09 18.33
CA PRO A 94 27.02 23.19 18.37
C PRO A 94 27.52 21.74 18.37
N PRO A 95 27.09 20.87 19.29
CA PRO A 95 27.50 19.45 19.35
C PRO A 95 26.88 18.59 18.22
N ALA A 96 26.50 19.21 17.08
CA ALA A 96 25.73 18.56 16.02
C ALA A 96 26.59 17.86 14.94
N LEU A 97 27.92 18.01 14.95
CA LEU A 97 28.77 17.53 13.84
C LEU A 97 29.42 16.16 14.03
N MET A 98 29.13 15.41 15.11
CA MET A 98 29.82 14.13 15.37
C MET A 98 29.00 12.87 15.07
N MET A 99 27.75 12.97 14.59
CA MET A 99 26.92 11.77 14.29
C MET A 99 26.78 11.43 12.81
N GLU A 100 27.32 12.24 11.89
CA GLU A 100 27.06 12.05 10.45
C GLU A 100 27.99 10.98 9.81
N ASP A 101 29.18 10.75 10.35
CA ASP A 101 30.16 9.82 9.74
C ASP A 101 29.91 8.33 10.02
N ALA A 102 29.08 7.99 11.00
CA ALA A 102 28.82 6.59 11.37
C ALA A 102 27.98 5.82 10.31
N ILE A 103 27.27 6.53 9.43
CA ILE A 103 26.34 5.90 8.46
C ILE A 103 27.09 5.34 7.24
N ALA A 104 28.29 5.84 6.92
CA ALA A 104 29.03 5.42 5.73
C ALA A 104 29.75 4.06 5.89
N MET A 105 29.91 3.56 7.12
CA MET A 105 30.74 2.40 7.44
C MET A 105 30.00 1.04 7.38
N GLY A 106 28.92 0.93 6.59
CA GLY A 106 28.22 -0.35 6.38
C GLY A 106 27.69 -1.02 7.65
N GLY A 107 27.58 -0.28 8.75
CA GLY A 107 27.02 -0.78 10.00
C GLY A 107 25.52 -1.00 9.84
N ASP A 108 25.04 -2.13 10.36
CA ASP A 108 23.60 -2.39 10.42
C ASP A 108 22.93 -1.29 11.26
N ILE A 109 21.93 -0.61 10.68
CA ILE A 109 21.15 0.41 11.39
C ILE A 109 20.45 -0.28 12.57
N PRO A 110 20.62 0.19 13.81
CA PRO A 110 19.98 -0.43 14.98
C PRO A 110 18.46 -0.20 14.93
N VAL A 111 17.75 -1.16 14.34
CA VAL A 111 16.30 -1.10 14.10
C VAL A 111 15.54 -0.93 15.42
N GLU A 112 16.00 -1.56 16.50
CA GLU A 112 15.37 -1.57 17.81
C GLU A 112 15.18 -0.17 18.39
N GLY A 113 16.12 0.75 18.16
CA GLY A 113 16.01 2.14 18.60
C GLY A 113 14.95 2.94 17.85
N LEU A 114 14.53 2.49 16.66
CA LEU A 114 13.57 3.18 15.80
C LEU A 114 12.11 2.78 16.09
N LEU A 115 11.89 1.71 16.88
CA LEU A 115 10.55 1.18 17.14
C LEU A 115 9.75 2.07 18.10
N GLY A 116 10.44 2.75 19.03
CA GLY A 116 9.80 3.49 20.11
C GLY A 116 8.78 2.63 20.88
N ASP A 117 7.67 3.24 21.28
CA ASP A 117 6.60 2.57 22.04
C ASP A 117 5.50 1.96 21.14
N SER A 118 5.86 1.48 19.94
CA SER A 118 4.86 0.97 19.00
C SER A 118 4.15 -0.27 19.54
N LYS A 119 2.82 -0.20 19.66
CA LYS A 119 1.96 -1.33 20.05
C LYS A 119 1.49 -2.16 18.86
N LEU A 120 1.65 -1.64 17.63
CA LEU A 120 1.10 -2.24 16.43
C LEU A 120 2.02 -3.33 15.86
N VAL A 121 3.33 -3.16 16.03
CA VAL A 121 4.39 -4.04 15.53
C VAL A 121 5.30 -4.42 16.68
N LEU A 122 5.68 -5.70 16.79
CA LEU A 122 6.59 -6.19 17.83
C LEU A 122 7.93 -6.60 17.20
N THR A 123 9.00 -6.64 18.00
CA THR A 123 10.34 -7.10 17.56
C THR A 123 10.32 -8.50 16.94
N LYS A 124 9.46 -9.40 17.45
CA LYS A 124 9.22 -10.75 16.89
C LYS A 124 8.68 -10.75 15.46
N ASP A 125 8.15 -9.63 14.97
CA ASP A 125 7.60 -9.53 13.62
C ASP A 125 8.65 -9.08 12.59
N ARG A 126 9.88 -8.76 13.02
CA ARG A 126 10.94 -8.18 12.18
C ARG A 126 11.25 -9.05 10.97
N ASP A 127 11.48 -10.34 11.18
CA ASP A 127 11.87 -11.26 10.10
C ASP A 127 10.73 -11.64 9.13
N LEU A 128 9.51 -11.13 9.37
CA LEU A 128 8.34 -11.46 8.55
C LEU A 128 8.16 -10.53 7.34
N VAL A 129 8.83 -9.38 7.34
CA VAL A 129 8.73 -8.34 6.30
C VAL A 129 10.06 -7.63 6.11
N PRO A 130 10.28 -6.89 5.01
CA PRO A 130 11.48 -6.07 4.87
C PRO A 130 11.60 -5.01 5.95
N ASP A 131 12.82 -4.78 6.45
CA ASP A 131 13.12 -3.85 7.55
C ASP A 131 12.56 -2.44 7.33
N ALA A 132 12.63 -1.92 6.11
CA ALA A 132 12.05 -0.61 5.78
C ALA A 132 10.54 -0.55 6.08
N LEU A 133 9.80 -1.62 5.72
CA LEU A 133 8.36 -1.70 5.97
C LEU A 133 8.09 -1.91 7.46
N PHE A 134 8.90 -2.72 8.12
CA PHE A 134 8.82 -2.95 9.56
C PHE A 134 8.93 -1.63 10.34
N VAL A 135 9.99 -0.86 10.10
CA VAL A 135 10.22 0.45 10.72
C VAL A 135 9.09 1.42 10.38
N ALA A 136 8.66 1.51 9.12
CA ALA A 136 7.58 2.40 8.72
C ALA A 136 6.23 2.04 9.38
N MET A 137 5.92 0.75 9.54
CA MET A 137 4.73 0.29 10.24
C MET A 137 4.81 0.56 11.75
N ALA A 138 6.00 0.55 12.35
CA ALA A 138 6.17 0.95 13.75
C ALA A 138 5.80 2.43 13.98
N GLN A 139 5.92 3.28 12.96
CA GLN A 139 5.51 4.70 12.99
C GLN A 139 4.00 4.93 12.82
N MET A 140 3.20 3.87 12.87
CA MET A 140 1.73 3.93 12.74
C MET A 140 1.08 3.57 14.08
N ARG A 141 -0.06 4.21 14.40
CA ARG A 141 -0.91 3.90 15.55
C ARG A 141 -2.36 3.62 15.14
N PRO A 142 -3.13 2.86 15.94
CA PRO A 142 -4.56 2.74 15.76
C PRO A 142 -5.28 4.10 15.77
N CYS A 143 -6.26 4.27 14.89
CA CYS A 143 -7.14 5.43 14.81
C CYS A 143 -8.55 5.03 14.38
N LYS A 144 -9.52 5.95 14.49
CA LYS A 144 -10.90 5.74 14.06
C LYS A 144 -11.22 6.61 12.85
N LEU A 145 -11.98 6.07 11.91
CA LEU A 145 -12.48 6.79 10.73
C LEU A 145 -13.38 7.94 11.21
N THR A 146 -13.04 9.16 10.83
CA THR A 146 -13.86 10.35 11.13
C THR A 146 -14.75 10.72 9.94
N GLN A 147 -15.72 11.61 10.14
CA GLN A 147 -16.56 12.10 9.04
C GLN A 147 -15.72 12.80 7.95
N ALA A 148 -14.64 13.51 8.33
CA ALA A 148 -13.73 14.15 7.39
C ALA A 148 -12.96 13.15 6.52
N ASP A 149 -12.74 11.93 7.01
CA ASP A 149 -12.01 10.89 6.29
C ASP A 149 -12.87 10.16 5.24
N ARG A 150 -14.18 10.43 5.16
CA ARG A 150 -15.13 9.78 4.22
C ARG A 150 -15.00 10.30 2.79
N VAL A 151 -13.80 10.26 2.26
CA VAL A 151 -13.45 10.62 0.88
C VAL A 151 -13.11 9.37 0.06
N GLY A 152 -13.32 9.44 -1.26
CA GLY A 152 -12.96 8.36 -2.19
C GLY A 152 -13.54 7.00 -1.80
N CYS A 153 -12.67 5.99 -1.65
CA CYS A 153 -13.06 4.60 -1.33
C CYS A 153 -13.55 4.40 0.11
N TYR A 154 -13.51 5.43 0.97
CA TYR A 154 -14.00 5.37 2.35
C TYR A 154 -15.41 5.97 2.51
N LYS A 155 -16.02 6.52 1.44
CA LYS A 155 -17.32 7.18 1.50
C LYS A 155 -18.43 6.30 2.09
N SER A 156 -18.44 5.01 1.76
CA SER A 156 -19.47 4.05 2.22
C SER A 156 -19.20 3.46 3.60
N ARG A 157 -18.08 3.78 4.25
CA ARG A 157 -17.72 3.18 5.53
C ARG A 157 -18.26 3.95 6.71
N GLU A 158 -18.53 3.22 7.78
CA GLU A 158 -19.08 3.76 9.01
C GLU A 158 -18.05 4.58 9.77
N VAL A 159 -18.48 5.75 10.25
CA VAL A 159 -17.67 6.58 11.15
C VAL A 159 -17.39 5.76 12.41
N GLY A 160 -16.15 5.79 12.88
CA GLY A 160 -15.67 4.95 13.97
C GLY A 160 -14.93 3.69 13.52
N PHE A 161 -14.98 3.32 12.23
CA PHE A 161 -14.25 2.16 11.70
C PHE A 161 -12.75 2.25 12.04
N VAL A 162 -12.19 1.17 12.57
CA VAL A 162 -10.80 1.17 13.06
C VAL A 162 -9.82 1.08 11.89
N GLY A 163 -8.82 1.94 11.90
CA GLY A 163 -7.72 1.95 10.95
C GLY A 163 -6.43 2.35 11.65
N MET A 164 -5.45 2.82 10.88
CA MET A 164 -4.18 3.27 11.40
C MET A 164 -3.77 4.62 10.80
N CYS A 165 -3.14 5.47 11.60
CA CYS A 165 -2.58 6.74 11.18
C CYS A 165 -1.14 6.89 11.63
N CYS A 166 -0.38 7.75 10.96
CA CYS A 166 0.99 8.05 11.36
C CYS A 166 1.03 8.71 12.75
N ILE A 167 1.93 8.26 13.63
CA ILE A 167 2.05 8.81 15.00
C ILE A 167 2.47 10.28 15.02
N HIS A 168 3.23 10.70 14.01
CA HIS A 168 3.87 12.02 13.98
C HIS A 168 2.94 13.13 13.47
N CYS A 169 2.15 12.85 12.44
CA CYS A 169 1.23 13.84 11.86
C CYS A 169 -0.24 13.55 12.18
N SER A 170 -0.57 12.40 12.77
CA SER A 170 -1.93 11.87 12.92
C SER A 170 -2.72 11.69 11.61
N GLY A 171 -2.08 11.97 10.47
CA GLY A 171 -2.61 11.98 9.12
C GLY A 171 -3.67 13.05 8.87
N GLN A 172 -3.71 13.55 7.63
CA GLN A 172 -4.80 14.34 7.07
C GLN A 172 -5.79 13.41 6.34
N PRO A 173 -7.04 13.82 6.09
CA PRO A 173 -7.96 13.04 5.26
C PRO A 173 -7.33 12.68 3.91
N GLY A 174 -7.24 11.38 3.63
CA GLY A 174 -6.60 10.84 2.42
C GLY A 174 -5.06 10.80 2.43
N PHE A 175 -4.40 11.25 3.50
CA PHE A 175 -2.94 11.28 3.58
C PHE A 175 -2.40 10.90 4.97
N GLY A 176 -1.72 9.75 5.07
CA GLY A 176 -1.19 9.26 6.35
C GLY A 176 -2.24 8.60 7.26
N ARG A 177 -3.47 8.42 6.77
CA ARG A 177 -4.54 7.61 7.39
C ARG A 177 -4.93 6.48 6.45
N TYR A 178 -5.03 5.27 7.01
CA TYR A 178 -5.31 4.06 6.25
C TYR A 178 -6.37 3.24 6.98
N TYR A 179 -7.44 2.95 6.28
CA TYR A 179 -8.53 2.15 6.79
C TYR A 179 -8.56 0.88 5.93
N PRO A 180 -7.90 -0.22 6.30
CA PRO A 180 -8.07 -1.49 5.62
C PRO A 180 -9.37 -2.15 6.06
N ASN A 181 -10.16 -2.72 5.15
CA ASN A 181 -11.42 -3.41 5.50
C ASN A 181 -11.26 -4.92 5.75
N SER A 182 -10.05 -5.43 5.53
CA SER A 182 -9.69 -6.84 5.67
C SER A 182 -8.17 -6.98 5.76
N VAL A 183 -7.70 -8.11 6.32
CA VAL A 183 -6.28 -8.50 6.29
C VAL A 183 -5.73 -8.45 4.86
N ARG A 184 -6.53 -8.90 3.88
CA ARG A 184 -6.13 -8.90 2.47
C ARG A 184 -5.87 -7.49 1.95
N SER A 185 -6.75 -6.52 2.26
CA SER A 185 -6.56 -5.12 1.86
C SER A 185 -5.38 -4.45 2.57
N LEU A 186 -5.14 -4.81 3.83
CA LEU A 186 -3.98 -4.36 4.60
C LEU A 186 -2.67 -4.88 3.99
N ALA A 187 -2.65 -6.15 3.60
CA ALA A 187 -1.48 -6.82 3.03
C ALA A 187 -1.19 -6.45 1.57
N GLN A 188 -2.01 -5.60 0.93
CA GLN A 188 -1.75 -5.15 -0.44
C GLN A 188 -0.44 -4.38 -0.52
N THR A 189 0.34 -4.65 -1.56
CA THR A 189 1.61 -3.94 -1.81
C THR A 189 1.42 -2.44 -1.93
N THR A 190 0.33 -1.98 -2.56
CA THR A 190 -0.02 -0.55 -2.66
C THR A 190 -0.15 0.12 -1.29
N THR A 191 -0.79 -0.55 -0.32
CA THR A 191 -0.92 -0.05 1.06
C THR A 191 0.45 0.10 1.71
N SER A 192 1.30 -0.93 1.66
CA SER A 192 2.66 -0.89 2.20
C SER A 192 3.52 0.21 1.55
N GLN A 193 3.48 0.34 0.22
CA GLN A 193 4.24 1.36 -0.50
C GLN A 193 3.76 2.78 -0.18
N THR A 194 2.46 2.98 0.02
CA THR A 194 1.90 4.28 0.40
C THR A 194 2.33 4.67 1.81
N ILE A 195 2.41 3.72 2.73
CA ILE A 195 2.91 3.95 4.10
C ILE A 195 4.41 4.31 4.07
N LEU A 196 5.23 3.52 3.37
CA LEU A 196 6.65 3.81 3.17
C LEU A 196 6.88 5.21 2.60
N LYS A 197 6.18 5.55 1.52
CA LYS A 197 6.26 6.87 0.88
C LYS A 197 5.81 8.00 1.82
N HIS A 198 4.79 7.75 2.63
CA HIS A 198 4.34 8.72 3.62
C HIS A 198 5.42 8.98 4.67
N VAL A 199 5.87 7.93 5.38
CA VAL A 199 6.83 8.04 6.48
C VAL A 199 8.16 8.58 6.00
N GLY A 200 8.74 8.01 4.92
CA GLY A 200 10.07 8.37 4.44
C GLY A 200 10.14 9.73 3.73
N ASN A 201 9.10 10.12 2.98
CA ASN A 201 9.21 11.23 2.03
C ASN A 201 8.18 12.35 2.16
N LYS A 202 7.03 12.12 2.79
CA LYS A 202 5.92 13.09 2.75
C LYS A 202 5.51 13.62 4.13
N CYS A 203 5.75 12.87 5.20
CA CYS A 203 5.41 13.29 6.55
C CYS A 203 6.39 14.36 7.05
N ARG A 204 5.95 15.62 7.08
CA ARG A 204 6.75 16.75 7.56
C ARG A 204 7.09 16.66 9.04
N PHE A 205 6.19 16.07 9.82
CA PHE A 205 6.33 15.91 11.27
C PHE A 205 7.12 14.67 11.69
N CYS A 206 7.42 13.75 10.75
CA CYS A 206 8.22 12.56 11.05
C CYS A 206 9.67 12.98 11.37
N PRO A 207 10.25 12.53 12.50
CA PRO A 207 11.61 12.86 12.89
C PRO A 207 12.62 12.55 11.76
N PRO A 208 13.58 13.45 11.49
CA PRO A 208 14.51 13.30 10.37
C PRO A 208 15.27 11.96 10.37
N HIS A 209 15.75 11.52 11.54
CA HIS A 209 16.51 10.27 11.67
C HIS A 209 15.66 9.03 11.27
N ILE A 210 14.36 9.02 11.59
CA ILE A 210 13.45 7.93 11.19
C ILE A 210 13.23 7.95 9.67
N ARG A 211 13.02 9.13 9.09
CA ARG A 211 12.86 9.27 7.62
C ARG A 211 14.09 8.78 6.88
N GLN A 212 15.27 9.20 7.34
CA GLN A 212 16.55 8.79 6.79
C GLN A 212 16.75 7.28 6.91
N ALA A 213 16.46 6.70 8.09
CA ALA A 213 16.57 5.25 8.30
C ALA A 213 15.63 4.47 7.37
N VAL A 214 14.36 4.87 7.21
CA VAL A 214 13.43 4.21 6.28
C VAL A 214 13.95 4.29 4.84
N ASN A 215 14.40 5.46 4.40
CA ASN A 215 14.91 5.64 3.03
C ASN A 215 16.21 4.86 2.78
N GLU A 216 17.10 4.79 3.78
CA GLU A 216 18.33 4.01 3.69
C GLU A 216 18.04 2.50 3.65
N LEU A 217 17.16 2.00 4.52
CA LEU A 217 16.73 0.60 4.47
C LEU A 217 16.06 0.25 3.12
N GLN A 218 15.34 1.18 2.50
CA GLN A 218 14.81 0.98 1.14
C GLN A 218 15.93 0.89 0.09
N ARG A 219 16.97 1.73 0.17
CA ARG A 219 18.14 1.65 -0.72
C ARG A 219 18.87 0.33 -0.55
N GLN A 220 19.11 -0.09 0.70
CA GLN A 220 19.76 -1.36 1.02
C GLN A 220 18.96 -2.55 0.49
N GLN A 221 17.63 -2.51 0.64
CA GLN A 221 16.76 -3.55 0.07
C GLN A 221 16.88 -3.60 -1.46
N ALA A 222 16.84 -2.47 -2.15
CA ALA A 222 17.00 -2.42 -3.60
C ALA A 222 18.38 -2.92 -4.07
N ALA A 223 19.44 -2.63 -3.31
CA ALA A 223 20.79 -3.14 -3.59
C ALA A 223 20.88 -4.66 -3.38
N ARG A 224 20.24 -5.20 -2.33
CA ARG A 224 20.22 -6.64 -2.00
C ARG A 224 19.32 -7.44 -2.94
N GLU A 225 18.23 -6.87 -3.46
CA GLU A 225 17.35 -7.54 -4.41
C GLU A 225 18.08 -8.04 -5.68
N GLY A 226 19.24 -7.45 -6.02
CA GLY A 226 20.11 -7.93 -7.10
C GLY A 226 21.09 -9.05 -6.71
N MET A 227 21.38 -9.26 -5.42
CA MET A 227 22.48 -10.12 -4.94
C MET A 227 22.02 -11.33 -4.11
N SER A 228 20.85 -11.28 -3.46
CA SER A 228 20.42 -12.35 -2.56
C SER A 228 19.31 -13.22 -3.15
N THR A 229 19.57 -14.53 -3.25
CA THR A 229 18.61 -15.62 -3.54
C THR A 229 17.63 -15.88 -2.38
N GLY A 230 17.78 -15.20 -1.24
CA GLY A 230 16.93 -15.31 -0.06
C GLY A 230 15.65 -14.49 -0.18
N ARG A 231 14.77 -14.84 -1.13
CA ARG A 231 13.40 -14.29 -1.17
C ARG A 231 12.76 -14.51 0.21
N PRO A 232 12.11 -13.50 0.83
CA PRO A 232 11.40 -13.69 2.09
C PRO A 232 10.53 -14.94 2.03
N ARG A 233 10.62 -15.80 3.05
CA ARG A 233 9.93 -17.09 3.05
C ARG A 233 8.47 -16.88 2.66
N TYR A 234 8.01 -17.62 1.64
CA TYR A 234 6.64 -17.51 1.15
C TYR A 234 5.65 -17.67 2.32
N GLY A 235 4.77 -16.69 2.52
CA GLY A 235 3.79 -16.69 3.62
C GLY A 235 4.14 -15.84 4.84
N SER A 236 5.43 -15.54 5.10
CA SER A 236 5.87 -14.69 6.22
C SER A 236 5.13 -13.34 6.29
N ARG A 237 5.03 -12.65 5.16
CA ARG A 237 4.30 -11.38 5.03
C ARG A 237 2.81 -11.50 5.39
N LYS A 238 2.17 -12.64 5.13
CA LYS A 238 0.76 -12.86 5.48
C LYS A 238 0.61 -12.90 7.01
N ILE A 239 1.50 -13.61 7.69
CA ILE A 239 1.52 -13.73 9.15
C ILE A 239 1.72 -12.34 9.79
N PHE A 240 2.67 -11.55 9.28
CA PHE A 240 2.89 -10.17 9.72
C PHE A 240 1.59 -9.36 9.73
N PHE A 241 0.87 -9.30 8.60
CA PHE A 241 -0.34 -8.51 8.50
C PHE A 241 -1.52 -9.10 9.26
N GLN A 242 -1.58 -10.42 9.46
CA GLN A 242 -2.56 -11.04 10.35
C GLN A 242 -2.36 -10.58 11.80
N ARG A 243 -1.11 -10.55 12.29
CA ARG A 243 -0.79 -10.07 13.65
C ARG A 243 -1.10 -8.59 13.82
N VAL A 244 -0.66 -7.76 12.87
CA VAL A 244 -0.99 -6.33 12.85
C VAL A 244 -2.50 -6.11 12.87
N TRP A 245 -3.25 -6.87 12.07
CA TRP A 245 -4.71 -6.79 12.01
C TRP A 245 -5.38 -7.18 13.33
N ALA A 246 -4.92 -8.26 13.97
CA ALA A 246 -5.42 -8.71 15.26
C ALA A 246 -5.21 -7.64 16.35
N ARG A 247 -4.00 -7.07 16.42
CA ARG A 247 -3.68 -5.96 17.36
C ARG A 247 -4.51 -4.72 17.08
N LEU A 248 -4.81 -4.43 15.82
CA LEU A 248 -5.61 -3.28 15.43
C LEU A 248 -7.07 -3.38 15.89
N HIS A 249 -7.65 -4.60 15.87
CA HIS A 249 -9.05 -4.82 16.20
C HIS A 249 -9.28 -5.40 17.60
N GLY A 250 -8.23 -5.54 18.42
CA GLY A 250 -8.31 -6.16 19.74
C GLY A 250 -8.73 -7.63 19.69
N GLY A 251 -8.42 -8.32 18.58
CA GLY A 251 -8.64 -9.77 18.50
C GLY A 251 -7.77 -10.49 19.54
N PRO A 252 -8.21 -11.68 20.02
CA PRO A 252 -7.35 -12.50 20.87
C PRO A 252 -6.01 -12.67 20.14
N MET A 253 -4.91 -12.31 20.80
CA MET A 253 -3.61 -12.69 20.28
C MET A 253 -3.67 -14.20 20.13
N MET A 254 -3.52 -14.70 18.90
CA MET A 254 -3.25 -16.11 18.72
C MET A 254 -1.89 -16.28 19.38
N GLU A 255 -1.89 -16.69 20.65
CA GLU A 255 -0.70 -17.18 21.30
C GLU A 255 -0.15 -18.23 20.35
N GLU A 256 1.10 -18.02 19.95
CA GLU A 256 1.81 -18.91 19.07
C GLU A 256 2.01 -20.20 19.85
N ASP A 257 0.97 -21.04 19.91
CA ASP A 257 1.14 -22.44 20.24
C ASP A 257 2.15 -22.97 19.24
N ASP A 258 3.27 -23.37 19.82
CA ASP A 258 4.57 -23.61 19.24
C ASP A 258 4.57 -24.14 17.80
N ALA A 259 5.55 -23.65 17.07
CA ALA A 259 5.96 -24.04 15.73
C ALA A 259 6.41 -25.52 15.66
N SER A 260 5.49 -26.47 15.84
CA SER A 260 5.79 -27.91 15.76
C SER A 260 4.76 -28.74 14.97
N SER A 261 4.09 -28.12 14.01
CA SER A 261 3.30 -28.85 13.00
C SER A 261 3.65 -28.37 11.60
N ASN A 262 4.85 -28.73 11.15
CA ASN A 262 5.13 -28.92 9.72
C ASN A 262 4.44 -30.21 9.24
N GLN A 263 3.12 -30.33 9.40
CA GLN A 263 2.39 -31.32 8.63
C GLN A 263 2.25 -30.76 7.22
N THR A 264 3.23 -31.09 6.39
CA THR A 264 3.13 -31.11 4.94
C THR A 264 1.80 -31.77 4.56
N PRO A 265 0.90 -31.11 3.81
CA PRO A 265 -0.39 -31.67 3.40
C PRO A 265 -0.22 -32.64 2.21
N SER A 266 0.77 -33.53 2.28
CA SER A 266 1.17 -34.39 1.18
C SER A 266 0.64 -35.83 1.28
N ASP A 267 0.16 -36.27 2.45
CA ASP A 267 -0.17 -37.70 2.69
C ASP A 267 -1.65 -37.99 3.00
N LEU A 268 -2.57 -37.05 2.76
CA LEU A 268 -4.01 -37.24 3.01
C LEU A 268 -4.87 -37.34 1.74
N GLU A 269 -4.26 -37.73 0.61
CA GLU A 269 -4.98 -37.93 -0.67
C GLU A 269 -5.13 -39.42 -1.06
N SER A 270 -4.78 -40.38 -0.19
CA SER A 270 -4.80 -41.82 -0.54
C SER A 270 -5.92 -42.67 0.10
N GLU A 271 -6.81 -42.13 0.93
CA GLU A 271 -7.81 -42.97 1.65
C GLU A 271 -9.30 -42.69 1.35
N ILE A 272 -9.62 -41.91 0.31
CA ILE A 272 -11.01 -41.69 -0.13
C ILE A 272 -11.22 -42.25 -1.54
N GLN A 273 -10.98 -43.55 -1.72
CA GLN A 273 -11.34 -44.27 -2.96
C GLN A 273 -12.05 -45.62 -2.75
N SER A 274 -12.42 -46.01 -1.51
CA SER A 274 -12.94 -47.36 -1.27
C SER A 274 -14.40 -47.47 -0.82
N ARG A 275 -15.21 -46.41 -0.84
CA ARG A 275 -16.63 -46.53 -0.50
C ARG A 275 -17.50 -45.60 -1.33
N GLN A 276 -18.14 -46.15 -2.38
CA GLN A 276 -19.60 -46.20 -2.54
C GLN A 276 -20.01 -46.57 -3.96
N SER A 277 -20.65 -47.72 -4.06
CA SER A 277 -21.39 -48.25 -5.21
C SER A 277 -22.90 -47.99 -4.99
N SER A 278 -23.51 -47.21 -5.90
CA SER A 278 -24.92 -47.27 -6.42
C SER A 278 -26.13 -47.12 -5.45
N PRO A 279 -27.42 -47.06 -5.92
CA PRO A 279 -28.05 -46.16 -6.91
C PRO A 279 -29.49 -45.62 -6.51
N ALA A 280 -29.99 -44.65 -7.31
CA ALA A 280 -31.41 -44.31 -7.68
C ALA A 280 -32.50 -43.90 -6.64
N THR A 281 -33.18 -42.76 -6.87
CA THR A 281 -34.62 -42.63 -7.34
C THR A 281 -35.22 -41.21 -7.17
N SER A 282 -36.10 -40.87 -8.15
CA SER A 282 -37.33 -40.03 -8.18
C SER A 282 -37.35 -38.52 -7.87
N ASP A 283 -37.61 -37.74 -8.95
CA ASP A 283 -38.70 -36.77 -9.20
C ASP A 283 -39.42 -36.05 -8.02
N ASP A 284 -39.48 -34.70 -8.07
CA ASP A 284 -40.73 -33.91 -8.05
C ASP A 284 -40.48 -32.39 -8.30
N GLU A 285 -41.54 -31.65 -8.62
CA GLU A 285 -41.61 -30.41 -9.39
C GLU A 285 -41.83 -29.15 -8.50
N SER A 286 -41.59 -27.97 -9.11
CA SER A 286 -42.27 -26.68 -8.86
C SER A 286 -41.52 -25.47 -8.27
N SER A 287 -41.61 -24.39 -9.07
CA SER A 287 -41.85 -22.98 -8.73
C SER A 287 -40.76 -22.03 -8.18
N LEU A 288 -40.33 -21.16 -9.11
CA LEU A 288 -40.20 -19.69 -9.04
C LEU A 288 -39.39 -19.03 -7.90
N GLN A 289 -38.28 -18.36 -8.26
CA GLN A 289 -38.16 -16.88 -8.31
C GLN A 289 -36.70 -16.44 -8.55
N HIS A 290 -36.55 -15.47 -9.46
CA HIS A 290 -35.30 -14.96 -10.02
C HIS A 290 -34.56 -13.98 -9.11
N LEU A 291 -33.23 -14.14 -8.96
CA LEU A 291 -32.29 -13.02 -8.78
C LEU A 291 -30.92 -13.31 -9.44
N PRO A 292 -30.28 -12.33 -10.11
CA PRO A 292 -29.10 -12.54 -10.94
C PRO A 292 -27.79 -12.64 -10.14
N LYS A 293 -27.01 -13.71 -10.37
CA LYS A 293 -25.66 -13.90 -9.81
C LYS A 293 -24.58 -13.55 -10.85
N SER A 294 -23.62 -12.74 -10.40
CA SER A 294 -22.53 -12.14 -11.18
C SER A 294 -21.64 -13.15 -11.92
N VAL A 295 -21.47 -12.92 -13.22
CA VAL A 295 -20.59 -13.70 -14.12
C VAL A 295 -19.11 -13.45 -13.80
N LYS A 296 -18.42 -14.51 -13.38
CA LYS A 296 -16.97 -14.53 -13.15
C LYS A 296 -16.25 -14.67 -14.50
N ARG A 297 -15.89 -13.55 -15.12
CA ARG A 297 -15.12 -13.54 -16.38
C ARG A 297 -13.72 -14.13 -16.15
N LYS A 298 -13.41 -15.17 -16.93
CA LYS A 298 -12.11 -15.83 -16.99
C LYS A 298 -11.16 -14.89 -17.74
N PHE A 299 -10.22 -14.25 -17.03
CA PHE A 299 -9.20 -13.41 -17.64
C PHE A 299 -8.27 -14.28 -18.49
N GLY A 300 -8.28 -14.04 -19.79
CA GLY A 300 -7.30 -14.57 -20.74
C GLY A 300 -5.89 -14.08 -20.38
N ALA A 301 -4.91 -14.95 -20.59
CA ALA A 301 -3.51 -14.69 -20.34
C ALA A 301 -3.02 -13.51 -21.22
N LEU A 302 -2.46 -12.49 -20.57
CA LEU A 302 -1.77 -11.40 -21.24
C LEU A 302 -0.43 -11.88 -21.81
N PRO A 303 0.03 -11.32 -22.95
CA PRO A 303 1.32 -11.66 -23.54
C PRO A 303 2.46 -11.21 -22.63
N THR A 304 3.38 -12.13 -22.33
CA THR A 304 4.58 -11.86 -21.53
C THR A 304 5.53 -10.88 -22.23
N GLN A 305 5.99 -9.86 -21.49
CA GLN A 305 6.91 -8.79 -21.88
C GLN A 305 8.36 -9.26 -22.20
N LYS A 306 8.55 -10.29 -23.03
CA LYS A 306 9.90 -10.78 -23.39
C LYS A 306 10.42 -10.29 -24.74
N ASN A 307 9.69 -9.45 -25.48
CA ASN A 307 10.10 -9.01 -26.83
C ASN A 307 10.44 -7.52 -26.98
N LEU A 308 10.43 -6.70 -25.92
CA LEU A 308 10.73 -5.26 -26.07
C LEU A 308 12.22 -4.89 -25.99
N LYS A 309 13.12 -5.85 -25.71
CA LYS A 309 14.55 -5.59 -25.49
C LYS A 309 15.46 -5.78 -26.71
N ARG A 310 14.91 -6.07 -27.90
CA ARG A 310 15.71 -6.23 -29.13
C ARG A 310 15.62 -5.06 -30.13
N SER A 311 14.79 -4.04 -29.89
CA SER A 311 14.63 -2.93 -30.84
C SER A 311 15.33 -1.61 -30.46
N LEU A 312 16.13 -1.59 -29.39
CA LEU A 312 16.84 -0.38 -28.93
C LEU A 312 18.38 -0.47 -29.05
N ALA A 313 18.92 -1.55 -29.61
CA ALA A 313 20.35 -1.76 -29.78
C ALA A 313 20.87 -1.48 -31.20
N ALA A 314 20.10 -0.78 -32.05
CA ALA A 314 20.45 -0.53 -33.46
C ALA A 314 20.47 0.96 -33.86
N ALA A 315 20.60 1.89 -32.91
CA ALA A 315 20.52 3.33 -33.19
C ALA A 315 21.60 4.16 -32.47
N ALA A 316 22.78 3.61 -32.20
CA ALA A 316 23.83 4.27 -31.43
C ALA A 316 25.22 4.20 -32.09
N ASP A 317 25.31 4.37 -33.42
CA ASP A 317 26.61 4.34 -34.13
C ASP A 317 26.80 5.45 -35.19
N GLU A 318 25.99 6.51 -35.22
CA GLU A 318 26.16 7.61 -36.18
C GLU A 318 25.93 8.96 -35.48
N ASP A 319 26.94 9.53 -34.82
CA ASP A 319 27.11 11.01 -34.70
C ASP A 319 28.40 11.45 -33.95
N GLU A 320 29.52 10.77 -34.17
CA GLU A 320 30.84 11.23 -33.68
C GLU A 320 31.65 11.92 -34.79
N ASN A 321 31.12 12.96 -35.44
CA ASN A 321 31.94 13.82 -36.31
C ASN A 321 31.40 15.25 -36.57
N SER A 322 31.21 16.06 -35.53
CA SER A 322 31.12 17.52 -35.71
C SER A 322 31.41 18.32 -34.44
N ALA A 323 32.70 18.45 -34.11
CA ALA A 323 33.16 19.43 -33.12
C ALA A 323 34.53 20.00 -33.48
N SER A 324 34.62 20.73 -34.60
CA SER A 324 35.73 21.66 -34.83
C SER A 324 35.31 22.86 -35.66
N LYS A 325 34.80 23.90 -34.99
CA LYS A 325 34.85 25.30 -35.45
C LYS A 325 34.50 26.22 -34.28
N ARG A 326 35.53 26.71 -33.59
CA ARG A 326 35.43 27.85 -32.65
C ARG A 326 35.41 29.15 -33.46
N PRO A 327 34.47 30.08 -33.21
CA PRO A 327 34.61 31.46 -33.69
C PRO A 327 35.59 32.24 -32.81
N ARG A 328 36.55 32.92 -33.44
CA ARG A 328 37.42 33.92 -32.80
C ARG A 328 36.61 35.19 -32.51
N PHE A 329 36.63 35.61 -31.25
CA PHE A 329 36.24 36.96 -30.85
C PHE A 329 37.28 37.97 -31.38
N LEU A 330 36.81 38.99 -32.09
CA LEU A 330 37.55 40.23 -32.35
C LEU A 330 37.10 41.25 -31.31
N THR A 331 38.04 41.70 -30.49
CA THR A 331 37.92 42.88 -29.62
C THR A 331 38.30 44.12 -30.42
N ASN A 332 37.43 45.12 -30.42
CA ASN A 332 37.77 46.53 -30.64
C ASN A 332 37.95 47.19 -29.27
#